data_AF-A0A963RI35-F1
#
_entry.id   AF-A0A963RI35-F1
#
_cell.length_a   1.000
_cell.length_b   1.000
_cell.length_c   1.000
_cell.angle_alpha   90.00
_cell.angle_beta   90.00
_cell.angle_gamma   90.00
#
_symmetry.space_group_name_H-M   'P 1'
#
loop_
_entity.id
_entity.type
_entity.pdbx_description
1 polymer ?
#
loop_
_entity_poly.entity_id
_entity_poly.type
_entity_poly.pdbx_seq_one_letter_code
_entity_poly.pdbx_strand_id
1 'polypeptide(L)'
;MRRLLPKSLHGQMLLSVALALLVAQVLAGVLLFRAEQRRQEGGVINGLAFQLVSEPHITYREQRPGQALREERRRQRLVRVIESPAVLRDLRDTEREDALRAVLADQQVDISQLVVLTRDSDDQRFGQISDDPPGWQGENRRFGPDDRVVLAGLKRVGEDRWRFARMPLPPRNVMAMRGVIVQTVILYVVLVGGLALLLRRITRPLAALTRRVEQFGGTAPDGEPLEPSGPEDTRRLITAHNAMEARIAALLDEKDVMLGAIGHDLKTPLAALRVRIESVEDEGERDKMARTIEDITSTLDDILSLARVGRPSDPLERTDLGALLASVVEEYEDMGDNVDLVDSERLAMPLRATWLRRAIRNLVSNALRYAGDAQISLAREGNAAVIRVADHGPGIPEAQIAAMMEPFQRGEASRNRETGGAGLGLTLARAIAEQHGGTLKLANRVGEGGLVAEIRLPL
;
A
#
# COMPACT_ATOMS: atom_id res chain seq x y z
N MET A 1 -8.30 20.30 3.39
CA MET A 1 -7.00 19.70 2.98
C MET A 1 -6.76 18.24 3.43
N ARG A 2 -7.51 17.64 4.38
CA ARG A 2 -7.26 16.27 4.90
C ARG A 2 -7.54 15.07 3.95
N ARG A 3 -8.07 15.26 2.74
CA ARG A 3 -8.44 14.16 1.82
C ARG A 3 -7.39 13.78 0.76
N LEU A 4 -6.28 14.51 0.65
CA LEU A 4 -5.25 14.28 -0.38
C LEU A 4 -4.03 13.50 0.13
N LEU A 5 -3.95 13.21 1.43
CA LEU A 5 -2.82 12.47 1.99
C LEU A 5 -3.04 10.95 1.82
N PRO A 6 -2.06 10.22 1.28
CA PRO A 6 -2.14 8.76 1.20
C PRO A 6 -2.25 8.14 2.60
N LYS A 7 -3.15 7.16 2.73
CA LYS A 7 -3.34 6.43 4.00
C LYS A 7 -2.35 5.29 4.18
N SER A 8 -1.74 4.79 3.10
CA SER A 8 -0.74 3.73 3.16
C SER A 8 0.62 4.29 3.59
N LEU A 9 1.34 3.55 4.45
CA LEU A 9 2.71 3.87 4.85
C LEU A 9 3.63 4.08 3.63
N HIS A 10 3.44 3.26 2.59
CA HIS A 10 4.09 3.41 1.28
C HIS A 10 3.89 4.81 0.68
N GLY A 11 2.63 5.26 0.60
CA GLY A 11 2.32 6.55 0.00
C GLY A 11 2.81 7.72 0.85
N GLN A 12 2.79 7.58 2.19
CA GLN A 12 3.29 8.62 3.10
C GLN A 12 4.80 8.79 3.00
N MET A 13 5.57 7.69 2.99
CA MET A 13 7.02 7.74 2.80
C MET A 13 7.40 8.26 1.41
N LEU A 14 6.69 7.82 0.38
CA LEU A 14 6.96 8.29 -0.99
C LEU A 14 6.68 9.79 -1.11
N LEU A 15 5.57 10.28 -0.53
CA LEU A 15 5.21 11.68 -0.56
C LEU A 15 6.21 12.54 0.23
N SER A 16 6.63 12.11 1.42
CA SER A 16 7.57 12.88 2.25
C SER A 16 8.93 13.01 1.58
N VAL A 17 9.47 11.91 1.05
CA VAL A 17 10.77 11.91 0.38
C VAL A 17 10.69 12.62 -0.97
N ALA A 18 9.62 12.45 -1.74
CA ALA A 18 9.43 13.19 -2.99
C ALA A 18 9.35 14.70 -2.75
N LEU A 19 8.68 15.15 -1.68
CA LEU A 19 8.61 16.56 -1.32
C LEU A 19 9.99 17.10 -0.90
N ALA A 20 10.74 16.34 -0.08
CA ALA A 20 12.09 16.72 0.32
C ALA A 20 13.05 16.83 -0.89
N LEU A 21 12.97 15.85 -1.81
CA LEU A 21 13.76 15.85 -3.05
C LEU A 21 13.38 17.02 -3.96
N LEU A 22 12.09 17.34 -4.08
CA LEU A 22 11.62 18.49 -4.85
C LEU A 22 12.23 19.79 -4.32
N VAL A 23 12.18 20.01 -3.00
CA VAL A 23 12.76 21.21 -2.37
C VAL A 23 14.27 21.27 -2.62
N ALA A 24 14.98 20.17 -2.41
CA ALA A 24 16.42 20.08 -2.65
C ALA A 24 16.80 20.39 -4.11
N GLN A 25 16.02 19.90 -5.06
CA GLN A 25 16.28 20.10 -6.49
C GLN A 25 15.92 21.49 -6.98
N VAL A 26 14.86 22.10 -6.46
CA VAL A 26 14.55 23.50 -6.73
C VAL A 26 15.68 24.39 -6.22
N LEU A 27 16.17 24.15 -4.99
CA LEU A 27 17.32 24.87 -4.44
C LEU A 27 18.58 24.67 -5.29
N ALA A 28 18.90 23.43 -5.66
CA ALA A 28 20.05 23.12 -6.52
C ALA A 28 19.93 23.80 -7.90
N GLY A 29 18.76 23.76 -8.52
CA GLY A 29 18.50 24.43 -9.81
C GLY A 29 18.67 25.95 -9.72
N VAL A 30 18.16 26.58 -8.66
CA VAL A 30 18.34 28.02 -8.41
C VAL A 30 19.81 28.38 -8.17
N LEU A 31 20.55 27.58 -7.40
CA LEU A 31 21.98 27.80 -7.15
C LEU A 31 22.80 27.67 -8.43
N LEU A 32 22.54 26.65 -9.26
CA LEU A 32 23.19 26.46 -10.55
C LEU A 32 22.89 27.64 -11.48
N PHE A 33 21.64 28.08 -11.54
CA PHE A 33 21.24 29.24 -12.35
C PHE A 33 21.97 30.51 -11.89
N ARG A 34 22.01 30.79 -10.59
CA ARG A 34 22.73 31.95 -10.03
C ARG A 34 24.24 31.85 -10.27
N ALA A 35 24.83 30.66 -10.21
CA ALA A 35 26.25 30.45 -10.46
C ALA A 35 26.60 30.68 -11.94
N GLU A 36 25.71 30.28 -12.85
CA GLU A 36 25.86 30.53 -14.28
C GLU A 36 25.76 32.03 -14.60
N GLN A 37 24.77 32.73 -14.04
CA GLN A 37 24.64 34.18 -14.19
C GLN A 37 25.89 34.93 -13.71
N ARG A 38 26.40 34.59 -12.52
CA ARG A 38 27.63 35.21 -11.98
C ARG A 38 28.86 34.94 -12.86
N ARG A 39 28.98 33.72 -13.41
CA ARG A 39 30.07 33.39 -14.34
C ARG A 39 30.02 34.25 -15.60
N GLN A 40 28.83 34.42 -16.17
CA GLN A 40 28.64 35.26 -17.36
C GLN A 40 28.98 36.73 -17.08
N GLU A 41 28.49 37.27 -15.97
CA GLU A 41 28.78 38.66 -15.55
C GLU A 41 30.26 38.88 -15.28
N GLY A 42 30.90 37.99 -14.53
CA GLY A 42 32.35 38.05 -14.27
C GLY A 42 33.17 37.99 -15.56
N GLY A 43 32.76 37.16 -16.54
CA GLY A 43 33.40 37.09 -17.86
C GLY A 43 33.32 38.42 -18.64
N VAL A 44 32.17 39.09 -18.60
CA VAL A 44 32.00 40.41 -19.24
C VAL A 44 32.87 41.47 -18.56
N ILE A 45 32.84 41.55 -17.23
CA ILE A 45 33.61 42.55 -16.47
C ILE A 45 35.11 42.34 -16.63
N ASN A 46 35.60 41.10 -16.49
CA ASN A 46 37.02 40.80 -16.66
C ASN A 46 37.49 41.06 -18.10
N GLY A 47 36.65 40.77 -19.10
CA GLY A 47 36.93 41.10 -20.50
C GLY A 47 37.07 42.60 -20.74
N LEU A 48 36.19 43.41 -20.13
CA LEU A 48 36.28 44.87 -20.18
C LEU A 48 37.53 45.39 -19.47
N ALA A 49 37.82 44.89 -18.25
CA ALA A 49 39.00 45.27 -17.49
C ALA A 49 40.30 44.98 -18.28
N PHE A 50 40.42 43.78 -18.85
CA PHE A 50 41.55 43.41 -19.69
C PHE A 50 41.73 44.37 -20.87
N GLN A 51 40.67 44.67 -21.63
CA GLN A 51 40.73 45.61 -22.75
C GLN A 51 41.09 47.06 -22.34
N LEU A 52 40.71 47.51 -21.14
CA LEU A 52 41.02 48.85 -20.64
C LEU A 52 42.45 48.97 -20.08
N VAL A 53 42.99 47.87 -19.56
CA VAL A 53 44.31 47.82 -18.93
C VAL A 53 45.41 47.51 -19.92
N SER A 54 45.19 46.52 -20.79
CA SER A 54 46.10 46.21 -21.88
C SER A 54 46.26 47.44 -22.77
N GLU A 55 47.49 47.91 -22.98
CA GLU A 55 47.78 48.81 -24.08
C GLU A 55 47.33 48.13 -25.38
N PRO A 56 46.74 48.86 -26.35
CA PRO A 56 46.50 48.28 -27.66
C PRO A 56 47.87 48.00 -28.28
N HIS A 57 48.42 46.81 -28.03
CA HIS A 57 49.47 46.23 -28.85
C HIS A 57 48.84 45.83 -30.19
N ILE A 58 48.54 46.83 -31.02
CA ILE A 58 48.51 46.66 -32.46
C ILE A 58 49.91 47.03 -32.95
N THR A 59 50.90 46.21 -32.59
CA THR A 59 52.13 46.11 -33.35
C THR A 59 51.83 45.27 -34.59
N TYR A 60 51.12 45.85 -35.57
CA TYR A 60 51.31 45.53 -36.99
C TYR A 60 50.68 46.61 -37.87
N ARG A 61 51.56 47.25 -38.66
CA ARG A 61 51.27 48.10 -39.82
C ARG A 61 50.91 49.57 -39.51
N GLU A 62 51.90 50.30 -38.99
CA GLU A 62 52.17 51.63 -39.53
C GLU A 62 52.23 51.57 -41.08
N GLN A 63 51.85 52.65 -41.75
CA GLN A 63 51.83 52.87 -43.22
C GLN A 63 50.46 52.81 -43.93
N ARG A 64 49.42 53.45 -43.37
CA ARG A 64 48.38 54.09 -44.21
C ARG A 64 48.07 55.51 -43.72
N PRO A 65 48.36 56.56 -44.51
CA PRO A 65 47.95 57.92 -44.17
C PRO A 65 46.42 57.98 -44.12
N GLY A 66 45.85 58.37 -42.98
CA GLY A 66 44.40 58.55 -42.79
C GLY A 66 43.73 57.64 -41.76
N GLN A 67 44.36 56.57 -41.30
CA GLN A 67 43.78 55.72 -40.24
C GLN A 67 43.80 56.39 -38.86
N ALA A 68 44.91 57.01 -38.47
CA ALA A 68 45.02 57.73 -37.20
C ALA A 68 43.97 58.85 -37.06
N LEU A 69 43.69 59.60 -38.13
CA LEU A 69 42.65 60.63 -38.17
C LEU A 69 41.23 60.04 -38.02
N ARG A 70 40.98 58.85 -38.57
CA ARG A 70 39.69 58.16 -38.44
C ARG A 70 39.50 57.61 -37.03
N GLU A 71 40.54 57.03 -36.45
CA GLU A 71 40.54 56.54 -35.07
C GLU A 71 40.33 57.68 -34.07
N GLU A 72 41.00 58.82 -34.27
CA GLU A 72 40.83 60.00 -33.43
C GLU A 72 39.42 60.60 -33.56
N ARG A 73 38.86 60.68 -34.78
CA ARG A 73 37.45 61.09 -34.98
C ARG A 73 36.45 60.11 -34.35
N ARG A 74 36.76 58.81 -34.35
CA ARG A 74 35.93 57.77 -33.72
C ARG A 74 35.96 57.91 -32.20
N ARG A 75 37.15 58.13 -31.65
CA ARG A 75 37.37 58.37 -30.22
C ARG A 75 36.67 59.64 -29.75
N GLN A 76 36.80 60.76 -30.46
CA GLN A 76 36.10 62.01 -30.15
C GLN A 76 34.58 61.84 -30.15
N ARG A 77 34.02 61.03 -31.07
CA ARG A 77 32.59 60.69 -31.06
C ARG A 77 32.19 59.89 -29.83
N LEU A 78 32.97 58.88 -29.43
CA LEU A 78 32.72 58.11 -28.21
C LEU A 78 32.81 58.97 -26.95
N VAL A 79 33.79 59.88 -26.86
CA VAL A 79 33.92 60.86 -25.77
C VAL A 79 32.66 61.73 -25.67
N ARG A 80 32.18 62.26 -26.80
CA ARG A 80 30.95 63.08 -26.85
C ARG A 80 29.71 62.33 -26.35
N VAL A 81 29.65 61.02 -26.57
CA VAL A 81 28.55 60.17 -26.11
C VAL A 81 28.63 59.95 -24.60
N ILE A 82 29.80 59.59 -24.06
CA ILE A 82 29.95 59.35 -22.60
C ILE A 82 29.90 60.63 -21.78
N GLU A 83 30.15 61.80 -22.37
CA GLU A 83 29.99 63.11 -21.73
C GLU A 83 28.56 63.67 -21.88
N SER A 84 27.70 63.05 -22.69
CA SER A 84 26.33 63.50 -22.92
C SER A 84 25.42 63.17 -21.72
N PRO A 85 24.83 64.18 -21.05
CA PRO A 85 23.96 63.94 -19.90
C PRO A 85 22.72 63.10 -20.23
N ALA A 86 22.18 63.22 -21.45
CA ALA A 86 21.02 62.47 -21.89
C ALA A 86 21.34 60.97 -22.08
N VAL A 87 22.52 60.65 -22.63
CA VAL A 87 22.94 59.27 -22.86
C VAL A 87 23.32 58.59 -21.54
N LEU A 88 24.01 59.31 -20.66
CA LEU A 88 24.33 58.85 -19.31
C LEU A 88 23.07 58.59 -18.47
N ARG A 89 21.99 59.35 -18.66
CA ARG A 89 20.74 59.14 -17.93
C ARG A 89 20.04 57.83 -18.32
N ASP A 90 20.07 57.50 -19.61
CA ASP A 90 19.26 56.41 -20.15
C ASP A 90 19.97 55.06 -20.21
N LEU A 91 21.30 55.06 -20.39
CA LEU A 91 22.07 53.85 -20.71
C LEU A 91 23.15 53.48 -19.70
N ARG A 92 23.38 54.32 -18.68
CA ARG A 92 24.42 54.07 -17.68
C ARG A 92 24.05 52.91 -16.78
N ASP A 93 25.00 51.98 -16.64
CA ASP A 93 24.86 50.77 -15.86
C ASP A 93 25.74 50.88 -14.61
N THR A 94 25.17 51.42 -13.55
CA THR A 94 25.91 51.71 -12.31
C THR A 94 26.41 50.44 -11.62
N GLU A 95 25.65 49.34 -11.71
CA GLU A 95 26.03 48.05 -11.12
C GLU A 95 27.30 47.49 -11.79
N ARG A 96 27.35 47.49 -13.13
CA ARG A 96 28.55 47.07 -13.88
C ARG A 96 29.70 48.05 -13.75
N GLU A 97 29.42 49.36 -13.61
CA GLU A 97 30.43 50.38 -13.36
C GLU A 97 31.14 50.14 -12.03
N ASP A 98 30.41 49.88 -10.96
CA ASP A 98 30.99 49.60 -9.64
C ASP A 98 31.76 48.27 -9.62
N ALA A 99 31.23 47.23 -10.27
CA ALA A 99 31.93 45.95 -10.41
C ALA A 99 33.25 46.09 -11.19
N LEU A 100 33.24 46.84 -12.31
CA LEU A 100 34.44 47.11 -13.10
C LEU A 100 35.43 47.99 -12.34
N ARG A 101 34.95 48.99 -11.59
CA ARG A 101 35.79 49.82 -10.72
C ARG A 101 36.52 48.97 -9.68
N ALA A 102 35.84 48.02 -9.05
CA ALA A 102 36.46 47.12 -8.07
C ALA A 102 37.57 46.27 -8.68
N VAL A 103 37.34 45.68 -9.87
CA VAL A 103 38.35 44.87 -10.57
C VAL A 103 39.56 45.71 -10.99
N LEU A 104 39.33 46.92 -11.52
CA LEU A 104 40.42 47.83 -11.92
C LEU A 104 41.22 48.35 -10.72
N ALA A 105 40.56 48.60 -9.58
CA ALA A 105 41.22 49.00 -8.34
C ALA A 105 42.11 47.89 -7.78
N ASP A 106 41.66 46.63 -7.82
CA ASP A 106 42.47 45.46 -7.45
C ASP A 106 43.73 45.33 -8.34
N GLN A 107 43.62 45.73 -9.60
CA GLN A 107 44.73 45.80 -10.55
C GLN A 107 45.59 47.09 -10.42
N GLN A 108 45.40 47.88 -9.36
CA GLN A 108 46.15 49.12 -9.10
C GLN A 108 46.06 50.16 -10.23
N VAL A 109 44.91 50.23 -10.91
CA VAL A 109 44.66 51.25 -11.94
C VAL A 109 44.09 52.50 -11.29
N ASP A 110 44.77 53.64 -11.41
CA ASP A 110 44.30 54.92 -10.90
C ASP A 110 43.17 55.48 -11.78
N ILE A 111 41.93 55.40 -11.30
CA ILE A 111 40.72 55.81 -12.02
C ILE A 111 40.38 57.27 -11.70
N SER A 112 40.35 58.15 -12.70
CA SER A 112 39.81 59.51 -12.54
C SER A 112 38.33 59.58 -12.90
N GLN A 113 37.94 58.93 -14.00
CA GLN A 113 36.54 58.79 -14.42
C GLN A 113 36.32 57.41 -15.04
N LEU A 114 35.20 56.77 -14.70
CA LEU A 114 34.76 55.51 -15.28
C LEU A 114 33.28 55.63 -15.60
N VAL A 115 32.90 55.24 -16.82
CA VAL A 115 31.51 55.20 -17.28
C VAL A 115 31.28 53.86 -17.94
N VAL A 116 30.25 53.13 -17.51
CA VAL A 116 29.79 51.91 -18.17
C VAL A 116 28.39 52.12 -18.71
N LEU A 117 28.20 51.85 -20.00
CA LEU A 117 26.94 51.95 -20.71
C LEU A 117 26.52 50.59 -21.24
N THR A 118 25.25 50.22 -21.09
CA THR A 118 24.67 49.02 -21.69
C THR A 118 23.66 49.45 -22.75
N ARG A 119 23.81 48.97 -23.99
CA ARG A 119 22.95 49.35 -25.13
C ARG A 119 22.63 48.18 -26.05
N ASP A 120 21.61 48.34 -26.88
CA ASP A 120 21.42 47.50 -28.06
C ASP A 120 22.47 47.86 -29.13
N SER A 121 22.94 46.87 -29.89
CA SER A 121 23.95 47.02 -30.94
C SER A 121 23.54 48.05 -32.00
N ASP A 122 22.25 48.16 -32.26
CA ASP A 122 21.63 48.99 -33.31
C ASP A 122 21.22 50.41 -32.85
N ASP A 123 21.54 50.82 -31.62
CA ASP A 123 21.15 52.14 -31.09
C ASP A 123 21.71 53.30 -31.92
N GLN A 124 20.81 54.05 -32.58
CA GLN A 124 21.12 55.18 -33.48
C GLN A 124 21.84 56.35 -32.79
N ARG A 125 21.78 56.46 -31.46
CA ARG A 125 22.57 57.45 -30.69
C ARG A 125 24.08 57.23 -30.81
N PHE A 126 24.46 56.02 -31.23
CA PHE A 126 25.82 55.59 -31.56
C PHE A 126 26.01 55.38 -33.08
N GLY A 127 24.99 55.74 -33.88
CA GLY A 127 24.91 55.54 -35.33
C GLY A 127 26.00 56.29 -36.09
N GLN A 128 26.64 55.57 -37.03
CA GLN A 128 27.86 55.92 -37.80
C GLN A 128 29.21 55.84 -37.07
N ILE A 129 29.33 54.99 -36.04
CA ILE A 129 30.64 54.46 -35.59
C ILE A 129 31.06 53.21 -36.40
N SER A 130 30.22 52.75 -37.36
CA SER A 130 30.49 51.63 -38.26
C SER A 130 31.22 52.01 -39.56
N ASP A 131 32.19 52.92 -39.52
CA ASP A 131 33.25 52.95 -40.54
C ASP A 131 34.31 51.92 -40.15
N ASP A 132 33.97 50.63 -40.20
CA ASP A 132 34.97 49.59 -40.01
C ASP A 132 35.94 49.62 -41.21
N PRO A 133 37.27 49.66 -40.98
CA PRO A 133 38.24 49.54 -42.06
C PRO A 133 38.00 48.24 -42.87
N PRO A 134 38.32 48.18 -44.17
CA PRO A 134 38.23 46.95 -45.00
C PRO A 134 39.12 45.76 -44.55
N GLY A 135 39.66 45.77 -43.33
CA GLY A 135 40.40 44.66 -42.70
C GLY A 135 39.83 44.18 -41.36
N TRP A 136 38.85 44.90 -40.79
CA TRP A 136 38.16 44.51 -39.54
C TRP A 136 36.73 43.98 -39.80
N GLN A 137 36.30 43.91 -41.06
CA GLN A 137 35.04 43.28 -41.48
C GLN A 137 34.96 41.78 -41.11
N GLY A 138 36.07 41.15 -40.73
CA GLY A 138 36.10 39.80 -40.17
C GLY A 138 35.66 39.70 -38.70
N GLU A 139 35.80 40.74 -37.89
CA GLU A 139 35.50 40.69 -36.44
C GLU A 139 34.19 41.37 -36.04
N ASN A 140 33.73 42.40 -36.75
CA ASN A 140 32.39 42.98 -36.48
C ASN A 140 31.23 42.09 -36.97
N ARG A 141 31.51 40.98 -37.67
CA ARG A 141 30.54 39.89 -37.90
C ARG A 141 30.12 39.15 -36.61
N ARG A 142 30.71 39.47 -35.46
CA ARG A 142 30.39 38.82 -34.17
C ARG A 142 29.16 39.39 -33.45
N PHE A 143 28.62 40.53 -33.87
CA PHE A 143 27.47 41.15 -33.20
C PHE A 143 26.27 41.18 -34.15
N GLY A 144 25.18 40.52 -33.78
CA GLY A 144 23.90 40.56 -34.49
C GLY A 144 23.10 41.84 -34.20
N PRO A 145 22.07 42.14 -35.01
CA PRO A 145 21.21 43.32 -34.84
C PRO A 145 20.43 43.34 -33.49
N ASP A 146 20.23 42.17 -32.87
CA ASP A 146 19.55 42.04 -31.58
C ASP A 146 20.50 41.87 -30.38
N ASP A 147 21.83 42.01 -30.58
CA ASP A 147 22.80 41.82 -29.51
C ASP A 147 22.93 43.07 -28.63
N ARG A 148 23.03 42.87 -27.31
CA ARG A 148 23.37 43.96 -26.40
C ARG A 148 24.87 44.07 -26.24
N VAL A 149 25.37 45.29 -26.12
CA VAL A 149 26.80 45.59 -25.98
C VAL A 149 27.01 46.44 -24.74
N VAL A 150 28.01 46.07 -23.94
CA VAL A 150 28.52 46.91 -22.85
C VAL A 150 29.70 47.70 -23.37
N LEU A 151 29.65 49.02 -23.21
CA LEU A 151 30.73 49.95 -23.51
C LEU A 151 31.25 50.50 -22.18
N ALA A 152 32.55 50.38 -21.95
CA ALA A 152 33.21 50.99 -20.80
C ALA A 152 34.20 52.07 -21.29
N GLY A 153 34.10 53.27 -20.72
CA GLY A 153 35.05 54.36 -20.90
C GLY A 153 35.82 54.61 -19.61
N LEU A 154 37.16 54.63 -19.68
CA LEU A 154 38.05 54.90 -18.56
C LEU A 154 38.95 56.10 -18.85
N LYS A 155 39.03 57.04 -17.92
CA LYS A 155 40.06 58.07 -17.84
C LYS A 155 40.92 57.77 -16.61
N ARG A 156 42.24 57.69 -16.77
CA ARG A 156 43.18 57.46 -15.66
C ARG A 156 43.58 58.77 -14.99
N VAL A 157 44.07 58.71 -13.76
CA VAL A 157 44.66 59.89 -13.10
C VAL A 157 45.96 60.25 -13.84
N GLY A 158 46.11 61.53 -14.22
CA GLY A 158 47.27 62.01 -14.97
C GLY A 158 47.21 61.78 -16.49
N GLU A 159 46.21 61.05 -17.01
CA GLU A 159 45.96 60.93 -18.45
C GLU A 159 44.78 61.79 -18.89
N ASP A 160 44.96 62.64 -19.91
CA ASP A 160 43.86 63.40 -20.53
C ASP A 160 43.06 62.59 -21.57
N ARG A 161 43.44 61.33 -21.76
CA ARG A 161 42.89 60.47 -22.80
C ARG A 161 41.93 59.41 -22.25
N TRP A 162 40.70 59.45 -22.73
CA TRP A 162 39.74 58.35 -22.61
C TRP A 162 40.19 57.09 -23.35
N ARG A 163 40.13 55.95 -22.66
CA ARG A 163 40.26 54.58 -23.18
C ARG A 163 38.89 53.91 -23.22
N PHE A 164 38.63 53.11 -24.24
CA PHE A 164 37.33 52.48 -24.45
C PHE A 164 37.46 50.96 -24.63
N ALA A 165 36.57 50.22 -23.98
CA ALA A 165 36.43 48.77 -24.13
C ALA A 165 34.99 48.42 -24.46
N ARG A 166 34.79 47.35 -25.24
CA ARG A 166 33.46 46.88 -25.62
C ARG A 166 33.37 45.37 -25.55
N MET A 167 32.27 44.86 -24.99
CA MET A 167 32.02 43.44 -24.86
C MET A 167 30.58 43.10 -25.24
N PRO A 168 30.31 42.03 -26.01
CA PRO A 168 28.96 41.55 -26.21
C PRO A 168 28.40 41.07 -24.87
N LEU A 169 27.18 41.47 -24.55
CA LEU A 169 26.38 40.72 -23.60
C LEU A 169 25.90 39.47 -24.34
N PRO A 170 26.26 38.26 -23.88
CA PRO A 170 25.65 37.06 -24.44
C PRO A 170 24.13 37.21 -24.34
N PRO A 171 23.36 36.86 -25.38
CA PRO A 171 21.91 36.91 -25.31
C PRO A 171 21.45 36.09 -24.11
N ARG A 172 20.35 36.51 -23.48
CA ARG A 172 19.72 35.74 -22.39
C ARG A 172 19.50 34.34 -22.93
N ASN A 173 20.36 33.39 -22.55
CA ASN A 173 20.37 32.09 -23.18
C ASN A 173 19.22 31.28 -22.60
N VAL A 174 18.02 31.50 -23.15
CA VAL A 174 16.80 30.77 -22.77
C VAL A 174 17.03 29.27 -22.96
N MET A 175 17.88 28.85 -23.90
CA MET A 175 18.27 27.45 -24.04
C MET A 175 19.11 26.94 -22.86
N ALA A 176 20.04 27.72 -22.32
CA ALA A 176 20.77 27.35 -21.10
C ALA A 176 19.83 27.24 -19.88
N MET A 177 18.87 28.16 -19.74
CA MET A 177 17.84 28.09 -18.70
C MET A 177 16.94 26.86 -18.86
N ARG A 178 16.51 26.55 -20.10
CA ARG A 178 15.76 25.33 -20.41
C ARG A 178 16.58 24.08 -20.12
N GLY A 179 17.89 24.09 -20.40
CA GLY A 179 18.81 22.99 -20.11
C GLY A 179 18.86 22.65 -18.63
N VAL A 180 19.07 23.65 -17.77
CA VAL A 180 19.08 23.45 -16.30
C VAL A 180 17.73 22.91 -15.81
N ILE A 181 16.60 23.49 -16.26
CA ILE A 181 15.27 23.04 -15.86
C ILE A 181 15.03 21.59 -16.29
N VAL A 182 15.31 21.26 -17.55
CA VAL A 182 15.12 19.90 -18.08
C VAL A 182 15.99 18.90 -17.33
N GLN A 183 17.26 19.24 -17.07
CA GLN A 183 18.17 18.40 -16.29
C GLN A 183 17.63 18.16 -14.86
N THR A 184 17.17 19.21 -14.18
CA THR A 184 16.59 19.10 -12.83
C THR A 184 15.34 18.23 -12.83
N VAL A 185 14.45 18.39 -13.81
CA VAL A 185 13.22 17.58 -13.94
C VAL A 185 13.55 16.12 -14.23
N ILE A 186 14.49 15.84 -15.15
CA ILE A 186 14.92 14.47 -15.44
C ILE A 186 15.49 13.82 -14.18
N LEU A 187 16.36 14.52 -13.45
CA LEU A 187 16.93 14.02 -12.21
C LEU A 187 15.85 13.74 -11.15
N TYR A 188 14.82 14.61 -11.05
CA TYR A 188 13.69 14.40 -10.14
C TYR A 188 12.93 13.12 -10.48
N VAL A 189 12.56 12.95 -11.74
CA VAL A 189 11.81 11.78 -12.22
C VAL A 189 12.62 10.50 -11.99
N VAL A 190 13.92 10.51 -12.26
CA VAL A 190 14.79 9.35 -12.04
C VAL A 190 14.88 9.01 -10.55
N LEU A 191 15.08 9.98 -9.66
CA LEU A 191 15.18 9.75 -8.21
C LEU A 191 13.85 9.27 -7.61
N VAL A 192 12.76 9.96 -7.90
CA VAL A 192 11.43 9.60 -7.39
C VAL A 192 10.96 8.28 -7.99
N GLY A 193 11.18 8.05 -9.28
CA GLY A 193 10.86 6.79 -9.95
C GLY A 193 11.65 5.61 -9.39
N GLY A 194 12.95 5.78 -9.19
CA GLY A 194 13.81 4.77 -8.56
C GLY A 194 13.36 4.44 -7.13
N LEU A 195 13.06 5.47 -6.33
CA LEU A 195 12.54 5.30 -4.98
C LEU A 195 11.17 4.59 -4.97
N ALA A 196 10.27 4.95 -5.90
CA ALA A 196 8.96 4.32 -6.04
C ALA A 196 9.07 2.83 -6.36
N LEU A 197 9.98 2.46 -7.27
CA LEU A 197 10.26 1.07 -7.60
C LEU A 197 10.82 0.29 -6.41
N LEU A 198 11.78 0.88 -5.69
CA LEU A 198 12.37 0.26 -4.51
C LEU A 198 11.35 0.05 -3.40
N LEU A 199 10.56 1.08 -3.07
CA LEU A 199 9.48 0.98 -2.09
C LEU A 199 8.44 -0.08 -2.52
N ARG A 200 8.04 -0.11 -3.79
CA ARG A 200 7.12 -1.14 -4.31
C ARG A 200 7.68 -2.56 -4.16
N ARG A 201 8.99 -2.74 -4.36
CA ARG A 201 9.68 -4.03 -4.21
C ARG A 201 9.69 -4.53 -2.75
N ILE A 202 9.65 -3.62 -1.79
CA ILE A 202 9.60 -3.93 -0.35
C ILE A 202 8.16 -4.13 0.14
N THR A 203 7.24 -3.22 -0.22
CA THR A 203 5.90 -3.19 0.37
C THR A 203 4.94 -4.20 -0.25
N ARG A 204 5.15 -4.62 -1.50
CA ARG A 204 4.29 -5.62 -2.15
C ARG A 204 4.36 -7.00 -1.47
N PRO A 205 5.54 -7.58 -1.22
CA PRO A 205 5.63 -8.88 -0.53
C PRO A 205 5.13 -8.81 0.91
N LEU A 206 5.38 -7.70 1.63
CA LEU A 206 4.86 -7.51 2.98
C LEU A 206 3.32 -7.46 3.00
N ALA A 207 2.69 -6.75 2.06
CA ALA A 207 1.23 -6.74 1.96
C ALA A 207 0.65 -8.11 1.61
N ALA A 208 1.37 -8.92 0.81
CA ALA A 208 0.98 -10.29 0.54
C ALA A 208 1.06 -11.17 1.80
N LEU A 209 2.14 -11.03 2.58
CA LEU A 209 2.31 -11.71 3.86
C LEU A 209 1.22 -11.30 4.87
N THR A 210 0.94 -10.00 5.02
CA THR A 210 -0.12 -9.51 5.93
C THR A 210 -1.48 -10.10 5.59
N ARG A 211 -1.86 -10.12 4.30
CA ARG A 211 -3.15 -10.72 3.89
C ARG A 211 -3.22 -12.21 4.20
N ARG A 212 -2.12 -12.95 4.03
CA ARG A 212 -2.08 -14.37 4.38
C ARG A 212 -2.24 -14.60 5.88
N VAL A 213 -1.58 -13.77 6.69
CA VAL A 213 -1.74 -13.82 8.16
C VAL A 213 -3.17 -13.46 8.58
N GLU A 214 -3.79 -12.46 7.96
CA GLU A 214 -5.19 -12.09 8.23
C GLU A 214 -6.19 -13.18 7.82
N GLN A 215 -5.86 -13.94 6.77
CA GLN A 215 -6.63 -15.11 6.33
C GLN A 215 -6.32 -16.38 7.14
N PHE A 216 -5.23 -16.38 7.92
CA PHE A 216 -4.82 -17.52 8.74
C PHE A 216 -5.72 -17.63 9.99
N GLY A 217 -6.89 -18.26 9.81
CA GLY A 217 -7.91 -18.45 10.85
C GLY A 217 -7.77 -19.75 11.66
N GLY A 218 -6.59 -20.38 11.71
CA GLY A 218 -6.36 -21.64 12.44
C GLY A 218 -6.70 -22.93 11.66
N THR A 219 -7.26 -22.78 10.46
CA THR A 219 -7.27 -23.78 9.39
C THR A 219 -6.03 -23.60 8.51
N ALA A 220 -5.42 -24.70 8.07
CA ALA A 220 -4.39 -24.63 7.04
C ALA A 220 -4.98 -23.88 5.83
N PRO A 221 -4.38 -22.77 5.38
CA PRO A 221 -4.89 -22.06 4.22
C PRO A 221 -4.81 -22.99 3.01
N ASP A 222 -5.93 -23.16 2.31
CA ASP A 222 -5.97 -23.81 1.00
C ASP A 222 -5.11 -23.00 0.03
N GLY A 223 -3.87 -23.44 -0.21
CA GLY A 223 -2.99 -22.81 -1.17
C GLY A 223 -1.51 -23.10 -0.96
N GLU A 224 -0.73 -22.90 -2.03
CA GLU A 224 0.72 -23.03 -1.99
C GLU A 224 1.33 -22.01 -1.00
N PRO A 225 2.45 -22.35 -0.33
CA PRO A 225 3.22 -21.42 0.48
C PRO A 225 3.56 -20.14 -0.30
N LEU A 226 3.65 -18.99 0.39
CA LEU A 226 4.04 -17.75 -0.29
C LEU A 226 5.44 -17.91 -0.88
N GLU A 227 5.59 -17.60 -2.16
CA GLU A 227 6.91 -17.55 -2.79
C GLU A 227 7.78 -16.47 -2.13
N PRO A 228 8.99 -16.81 -1.64
CA PRO A 228 9.89 -15.84 -1.01
C PRO A 228 10.34 -14.77 -2.02
N SER A 229 9.75 -13.59 -1.93
CA SER A 229 10.00 -12.46 -2.84
C SER A 229 10.41 -11.18 -2.09
N GLY A 230 11.08 -10.27 -2.80
CA GLY A 230 11.54 -8.99 -2.24
C GLY A 230 13.03 -8.98 -1.83
N PRO A 231 13.45 -7.99 -1.01
CA PRO A 231 14.77 -7.96 -0.39
C PRO A 231 15.05 -9.18 0.48
N GLU A 232 16.32 -9.41 0.81
CA GLU A 232 16.73 -10.57 1.61
C GLU A 232 15.99 -10.69 2.94
N ASP A 233 15.83 -9.60 3.69
CA ASP A 233 15.11 -9.58 4.96
C ASP A 233 13.64 -10.01 4.81
N THR A 234 12.98 -9.55 3.74
CA THR A 234 11.59 -9.91 3.44
C THR A 234 11.48 -11.37 3.01
N ARG A 235 12.43 -11.87 2.20
CA ARG A 235 12.48 -13.28 1.81
C ARG A 235 12.68 -14.18 3.03
N ARG A 236 13.62 -13.84 3.93
CA ARG A 236 13.85 -14.57 5.18
C ARG A 236 12.60 -14.59 6.07
N LEU A 237 11.89 -13.48 6.18
CA LEU A 237 10.64 -13.40 6.93
C LEU A 237 9.55 -14.31 6.32
N ILE A 238 9.37 -14.28 5.00
CA ILE A 238 8.42 -15.16 4.30
C ILE A 238 8.79 -16.63 4.52
N THR A 239 10.05 -17.00 4.38
CA THR A 239 10.52 -18.38 4.63
C THR A 239 10.26 -18.82 6.07
N ALA A 240 10.56 -17.97 7.05
CA ALA A 240 10.31 -18.27 8.46
C ALA A 240 8.81 -18.42 8.76
N HIS A 241 7.97 -17.58 8.15
CA HIS A 241 6.53 -17.68 8.26
C HIS A 241 5.98 -18.97 7.65
N ASN A 242 6.41 -19.33 6.43
CA ASN A 242 6.02 -20.59 5.79
C ASN A 242 6.43 -21.81 6.64
N ALA A 243 7.63 -21.78 7.25
CA ALA A 243 8.07 -22.84 8.16
C ALA A 243 7.20 -22.91 9.43
N MET A 244 6.76 -21.77 9.95
CA MET A 244 5.83 -21.71 11.08
C MET A 244 4.44 -22.26 10.70
N GLU A 245 3.89 -21.90 9.54
CA GLU A 245 2.64 -22.46 9.01
C GLU A 245 2.72 -23.99 8.90
N ALA A 246 3.79 -24.51 8.29
CA ALA A 246 4.01 -25.94 8.12
C ALA A 246 4.15 -26.67 9.47
N ARG A 247 4.85 -26.08 10.44
CA ARG A 247 5.00 -26.65 11.79
C ARG A 247 3.67 -26.68 12.53
N ILE A 248 2.88 -25.62 12.43
CA ILE A 248 1.54 -25.56 13.04
C ILE A 248 0.67 -26.64 12.40
N ALA A 249 0.60 -26.73 11.06
CA ALA A 249 -0.16 -27.78 10.37
C ALA A 249 0.25 -29.20 10.83
N ALA A 250 1.55 -29.50 10.90
CA ALA A 250 2.03 -30.80 11.37
C ALA A 250 1.62 -31.13 12.81
N LEU A 251 1.73 -30.17 13.75
CA LEU A 251 1.29 -30.36 15.15
C LEU A 251 -0.20 -30.63 15.26
N LEU A 252 -0.98 -30.05 14.36
CA LEU A 252 -2.42 -30.17 14.32
C LEU A 252 -2.85 -31.51 13.72
N ASP A 253 -2.20 -31.96 12.65
CA ASP A 253 -2.39 -33.29 12.07
C ASP A 253 -2.01 -34.38 13.09
N GLU A 254 -0.91 -34.20 13.82
CA GLU A 254 -0.50 -35.09 14.91
C GLU A 254 -1.57 -35.16 16.01
N LYS A 255 -2.16 -34.01 16.39
CA LYS A 255 -3.29 -33.96 17.33
C LYS A 255 -4.48 -34.77 16.83
N ASP A 256 -4.82 -34.67 15.55
CA ASP A 256 -6.00 -35.33 14.98
C ASP A 256 -5.82 -36.85 14.87
N VAL A 257 -4.60 -37.30 14.53
CA VAL A 257 -4.18 -38.71 14.58
C VAL A 257 -4.26 -39.24 16.02
N MET A 258 -3.70 -38.50 16.98
CA MET A 258 -3.72 -38.88 18.40
C MET A 258 -5.16 -39.01 18.94
N LEU A 259 -6.04 -38.05 18.63
CA LEU A 259 -7.46 -38.13 19.00
C LEU A 259 -8.16 -39.34 18.36
N GLY A 260 -7.79 -39.70 17.12
CA GLY A 260 -8.31 -40.89 16.46
C GLY A 260 -7.91 -42.18 17.15
N ALA A 261 -6.63 -42.31 17.51
CA ALA A 261 -6.10 -43.46 18.23
C ALA A 261 -6.75 -43.59 19.61
N ILE A 262 -6.85 -42.49 20.38
CA ILE A 262 -7.54 -42.46 21.68
C ILE A 262 -9.00 -42.90 21.53
N GLY A 263 -9.70 -42.42 20.50
CA GLY A 263 -11.08 -42.82 20.26
C GLY A 263 -11.23 -44.32 19.98
N HIS A 264 -10.35 -44.90 19.16
CA HIS A 264 -10.34 -46.33 18.89
C HIS A 264 -10.03 -47.16 20.16
N ASP A 265 -9.03 -46.75 20.92
CA ASP A 265 -8.58 -47.44 22.13
C ASP A 265 -9.61 -47.38 23.26
N LEU A 266 -10.47 -46.34 23.30
CA LEU A 266 -11.59 -46.25 24.24
C LEU A 266 -12.85 -47.00 23.76
N LYS A 267 -13.12 -47.07 22.46
CA LYS A 267 -14.26 -47.83 21.92
C LYS A 267 -14.13 -49.34 22.14
N THR A 268 -12.92 -49.88 22.03
CA THR A 268 -12.65 -51.31 22.22
C THR A 268 -13.07 -51.83 23.61
N PRO A 269 -12.65 -51.23 24.74
CA PRO A 269 -13.09 -51.65 26.07
C PRO A 269 -14.57 -51.37 26.32
N LEU A 270 -15.16 -50.32 25.73
CA LEU A 270 -16.60 -50.06 25.83
C LEU A 270 -17.43 -51.15 25.13
N ALA A 271 -17.01 -51.59 23.95
CA ALA A 271 -17.64 -52.71 23.25
C ALA A 271 -17.50 -54.02 24.04
N ALA A 272 -16.33 -54.26 24.65
CA ALA A 272 -16.12 -55.43 25.51
C ALA A 272 -17.01 -55.38 26.77
N LEU A 273 -17.17 -54.20 27.39
CA LEU A 273 -18.11 -54.01 28.50
C LEU A 273 -19.54 -54.29 28.05
N ARG A 274 -19.94 -53.83 26.84
CA ARG A 274 -21.28 -54.10 26.30
C ARG A 274 -21.56 -55.59 26.14
N VAL A 275 -20.59 -56.37 25.66
CA VAL A 275 -20.73 -57.83 25.61
C VAL A 275 -20.78 -58.44 27.01
N ARG A 276 -19.97 -57.92 27.95
CA ARG A 276 -19.88 -58.48 29.30
C ARG A 276 -21.13 -58.26 30.13
N ILE A 277 -21.92 -57.22 29.87
CA ILE A 277 -23.20 -57.03 30.58
C ILE A 277 -24.28 -58.02 30.14
N GLU A 278 -24.13 -58.70 29.01
CA GLU A 278 -25.05 -59.76 28.59
C GLU A 278 -25.07 -60.95 29.57
N SER A 279 -24.03 -61.12 30.39
CA SER A 279 -24.00 -62.14 31.45
C SER A 279 -24.67 -61.70 32.75
N VAL A 280 -25.27 -60.51 32.82
CA VAL A 280 -26.00 -60.03 34.00
C VAL A 280 -27.40 -60.64 33.99
N GLU A 281 -27.74 -61.36 35.06
CA GLU A 281 -29.02 -62.08 35.19
C GLU A 281 -30.22 -61.14 35.39
N ASP A 282 -30.02 -60.05 36.13
CA ASP A 282 -31.04 -59.02 36.34
C ASP A 282 -31.18 -58.16 35.07
N GLU A 283 -32.28 -58.37 34.35
CA GLU A 283 -32.63 -57.65 33.12
C GLU A 283 -32.73 -56.13 33.33
N GLY A 284 -33.26 -55.69 34.48
CA GLY A 284 -33.39 -54.27 34.80
C GLY A 284 -32.04 -53.59 35.04
N GLU A 285 -31.11 -54.28 35.70
CA GLU A 285 -29.74 -53.78 35.87
C GLU A 285 -28.94 -53.87 34.57
N ARG A 286 -29.10 -54.94 33.78
CA ARG A 286 -28.50 -55.07 32.45
C ARG A 286 -28.88 -53.90 31.54
N ASP A 287 -30.17 -53.55 31.48
CA ASP A 287 -30.66 -52.44 30.66
C ASP A 287 -30.12 -51.07 31.12
N LYS A 288 -30.01 -50.84 32.44
CA LYS A 288 -29.40 -49.61 32.96
C LYS A 288 -27.91 -49.51 32.61
N MET A 289 -27.17 -50.62 32.72
CA MET A 289 -25.76 -50.68 32.34
C MET A 289 -25.58 -50.49 30.84
N ALA A 290 -26.44 -51.10 30.02
CA ALA A 290 -26.49 -50.95 28.58
C ALA A 290 -26.61 -49.47 28.17
N ARG A 291 -27.63 -48.77 28.71
CA ARG A 291 -27.85 -47.33 28.47
C ARG A 291 -26.66 -46.48 28.92
N THR A 292 -26.06 -46.81 30.06
CA THR A 292 -24.89 -46.08 30.57
C THR A 292 -23.68 -46.21 29.63
N ILE A 293 -23.44 -47.39 29.06
CA ILE A 293 -22.34 -47.62 28.10
C ILE A 293 -22.60 -46.88 26.78
N GLU A 294 -23.85 -46.87 26.30
CA GLU A 294 -24.26 -46.11 25.13
C GLU A 294 -24.07 -44.60 25.34
N ASP A 295 -24.48 -44.06 26.51
CA ASP A 295 -24.28 -42.66 26.88
C ASP A 295 -22.80 -42.26 26.87
N ILE A 296 -21.92 -43.11 27.43
CA ILE A 296 -20.47 -42.87 27.43
C ILE A 296 -19.92 -42.91 26.01
N THR A 297 -20.37 -43.86 25.19
CA THR A 297 -19.92 -44.01 23.80
C THR A 297 -20.32 -42.80 22.97
N SER A 298 -21.57 -42.35 23.08
CA SER A 298 -22.07 -41.14 22.41
C SER A 298 -21.31 -39.90 22.87
N THR A 299 -21.07 -39.76 24.18
CA THR A 299 -20.32 -38.63 24.74
C THR A 299 -18.89 -38.60 24.22
N LEU A 300 -18.22 -39.74 24.17
CA LEU A 300 -16.87 -39.86 23.60
C LEU A 300 -16.85 -39.42 22.14
N ASP A 301 -17.82 -39.90 21.35
CA ASP A 301 -17.95 -39.55 19.95
C ASP A 301 -18.19 -38.04 19.74
N ASP A 302 -18.98 -37.40 20.60
CA ASP A 302 -19.19 -35.96 20.59
C ASP A 302 -17.91 -35.18 20.93
N ILE A 303 -17.17 -35.59 21.96
CA ILE A 303 -15.90 -34.95 22.36
C ILE A 303 -14.89 -35.01 21.23
N LEU A 304 -14.70 -36.21 20.65
CA LEU A 304 -13.74 -36.42 19.56
C LEU A 304 -14.13 -35.62 18.32
N SER A 305 -15.43 -35.51 18.06
CA SER A 305 -15.93 -34.74 16.92
C SER A 305 -15.73 -33.26 17.15
N LEU A 306 -16.13 -32.73 18.30
CA LEU A 306 -15.91 -31.33 18.66
C LEU A 306 -14.42 -30.96 18.61
N ALA A 307 -13.53 -31.86 19.03
CA ALA A 307 -12.08 -31.65 18.97
C ALA A 307 -11.52 -31.60 17.54
N ARG A 308 -12.26 -32.14 16.56
CA ARG A 308 -11.94 -32.16 15.11
C ARG A 308 -12.70 -31.10 14.30
N VAL A 309 -13.78 -30.52 14.84
CA VAL A 309 -14.49 -29.40 14.20
C VAL A 309 -13.50 -28.26 13.94
N GLY A 310 -13.67 -27.60 12.80
CA GLY A 310 -12.73 -26.59 12.32
C GLY A 310 -11.66 -27.14 11.39
N ARG A 311 -11.44 -28.46 11.27
CA ARG A 311 -10.49 -29.04 10.29
C ARG A 311 -11.01 -30.24 9.52
N PRO A 312 -11.99 -30.06 8.63
CA PRO A 312 -12.46 -31.16 7.82
C PRO A 312 -11.46 -31.38 6.70
N SER A 313 -10.96 -32.61 6.65
CA SER A 313 -10.40 -33.20 5.43
C SER A 313 -11.42 -33.26 4.30
N ASP A 314 -12.71 -33.20 4.63
CA ASP A 314 -13.78 -33.41 3.68
C ASP A 314 -13.93 -32.18 2.75
N PRO A 315 -13.96 -32.40 1.42
CA PRO A 315 -14.13 -31.33 0.46
C PRO A 315 -15.52 -30.69 0.60
N LEU A 316 -15.62 -29.43 0.19
CA LEU A 316 -16.91 -28.79 -0.04
C LEU A 316 -17.52 -29.39 -1.31
N GLU A 317 -18.65 -30.08 -1.15
CA GLU A 317 -19.35 -30.71 -2.26
C GLU A 317 -20.73 -30.08 -2.45
N ARG A 318 -21.16 -29.97 -3.71
CA ARG A 318 -22.51 -29.51 -4.04
C ARG A 318 -23.50 -30.55 -3.54
N THR A 319 -24.14 -30.26 -2.40
CA THR A 319 -25.05 -31.19 -1.72
C THR A 319 -26.47 -30.68 -1.80
N ASP A 320 -27.42 -31.53 -2.18
CA ASP A 320 -28.86 -31.27 -2.06
C ASP A 320 -29.26 -31.40 -0.58
N LEU A 321 -29.63 -30.27 0.03
CA LEU A 321 -30.01 -30.21 1.44
C LEU A 321 -31.29 -31.00 1.73
N GLY A 322 -32.26 -30.98 0.82
CA GLY A 322 -33.51 -31.73 0.99
C GLY A 322 -33.25 -33.23 1.02
N ALA A 323 -32.42 -33.73 0.09
CA ALA A 323 -32.01 -35.13 0.07
C ALA A 323 -31.21 -35.53 1.32
N LEU A 324 -30.32 -34.65 1.79
CA LEU A 324 -29.56 -34.88 3.03
C LEU A 324 -30.49 -35.02 4.24
N LEU A 325 -31.44 -34.09 4.40
CA LEU A 325 -32.39 -34.11 5.52
C LEU A 325 -33.32 -35.32 5.44
N ALA A 326 -33.86 -35.64 4.26
CA ALA A 326 -34.68 -36.82 4.04
C ALA A 326 -33.95 -38.12 4.44
N SER A 327 -32.67 -38.25 4.07
CA SER A 327 -31.88 -39.42 4.46
C SER A 327 -31.63 -39.51 5.97
N VAL A 328 -31.60 -38.38 6.70
CA VAL A 328 -31.49 -38.42 8.17
C VAL A 328 -32.83 -38.84 8.78
N VAL A 329 -33.94 -38.37 8.24
CA VAL A 329 -35.29 -38.74 8.71
C VAL A 329 -35.53 -40.24 8.52
N GLU A 330 -35.18 -40.78 7.35
CA GLU A 330 -35.26 -42.22 7.04
C GLU A 330 -34.48 -43.08 8.06
N GLU A 331 -33.29 -42.64 8.49
CA GLU A 331 -32.50 -43.32 9.54
C GLU A 331 -33.28 -43.47 10.87
N TYR A 332 -34.09 -42.48 11.25
CA TYR A 332 -34.86 -42.49 12.50
C TYR A 332 -36.21 -43.21 12.33
N GLU A 333 -36.87 -43.05 11.19
CA GLU A 333 -38.10 -43.79 10.85
C GLU A 333 -37.85 -45.31 10.87
N ASP A 334 -36.72 -45.77 10.34
CA ASP A 334 -36.30 -47.18 10.38
C ASP A 334 -36.11 -47.71 11.80
N MET A 335 -35.79 -46.84 12.77
CA MET A 335 -35.69 -47.17 14.19
C MET A 335 -37.03 -47.12 14.93
N GLY A 336 -38.09 -46.65 14.26
CA GLY A 336 -39.42 -46.45 14.84
C GLY A 336 -39.57 -45.15 15.64
N ASP A 337 -38.63 -44.21 15.50
CA ASP A 337 -38.69 -42.89 16.14
C ASP A 337 -39.62 -41.94 15.36
N ASN A 338 -40.27 -41.02 16.09
CA ASN A 338 -41.22 -40.07 15.50
C ASN A 338 -40.49 -38.82 14.97
N VAL A 339 -39.99 -38.90 13.72
CA VAL A 339 -39.28 -37.80 13.05
C VAL A 339 -39.91 -37.53 11.68
N ASP A 340 -40.32 -36.29 11.43
CA ASP A 340 -40.99 -35.91 10.18
C ASP A 340 -40.22 -34.82 9.42
N LEU A 341 -40.16 -34.92 8.08
CA LEU A 341 -39.77 -33.82 7.20
C LEU A 341 -41.03 -33.08 6.71
N VAL A 342 -41.35 -31.95 7.35
CA VAL A 342 -42.65 -31.26 7.18
C VAL A 342 -42.66 -30.34 5.95
N ASP A 343 -41.55 -29.65 5.70
CA ASP A 343 -41.40 -28.76 4.53
C ASP A 343 -39.95 -28.81 4.04
N SER A 344 -39.77 -28.88 2.71
CA SER A 344 -38.44 -28.97 2.13
C SER A 344 -38.38 -28.34 0.75
N GLU A 345 -37.79 -27.15 0.68
CA GLU A 345 -37.37 -26.57 -0.59
C GLU A 345 -36.21 -27.34 -1.25
N ARG A 346 -36.15 -27.32 -2.58
CA ARG A 346 -34.99 -27.85 -3.33
C ARG A 346 -33.85 -26.84 -3.30
N LEU A 347 -32.89 -27.06 -2.40
CA LEU A 347 -31.70 -26.23 -2.23
C LEU A 347 -30.44 -27.07 -2.34
N ALA A 348 -29.52 -26.65 -3.21
CA ALA A 348 -28.20 -27.25 -3.32
C ALA A 348 -27.11 -26.19 -3.15
N MET A 349 -26.14 -26.45 -2.26
CA MET A 349 -25.03 -25.54 -1.98
C MET A 349 -23.73 -26.29 -1.68
N PRO A 350 -22.56 -25.65 -1.84
CA PRO A 350 -21.28 -26.23 -1.41
C PRO A 350 -21.24 -26.33 0.11
N LEU A 351 -21.14 -27.55 0.64
CA LEU A 351 -21.03 -27.81 2.08
C LEU A 351 -20.34 -29.16 2.34
N ARG A 352 -20.06 -29.46 3.61
CA ARG A 352 -19.50 -30.75 4.04
C ARG A 352 -20.62 -31.62 4.60
N ALA A 353 -21.15 -32.52 3.78
CA ALA A 353 -22.37 -33.27 4.07
C ALA A 353 -22.27 -34.14 5.34
N THR A 354 -21.10 -34.73 5.58
CA THR A 354 -20.78 -35.53 6.77
C THR A 354 -20.98 -34.75 8.07
N TRP A 355 -20.46 -33.53 8.13
CA TRP A 355 -20.56 -32.65 9.29
C TRP A 355 -21.98 -32.12 9.46
N LEU A 356 -22.63 -31.66 8.38
CA LEU A 356 -24.00 -31.18 8.48
C LEU A 356 -24.95 -32.30 8.93
N ARG A 357 -24.85 -33.51 8.35
CA ARG A 357 -25.59 -34.70 8.81
C ARG A 357 -25.47 -34.89 10.31
N ARG A 358 -24.25 -34.76 10.84
CA ARG A 358 -23.97 -34.92 12.27
C ARG A 358 -24.61 -33.83 13.13
N ALA A 359 -24.57 -32.58 12.69
CA ALA A 359 -25.28 -31.49 13.37
C ALA A 359 -26.79 -31.78 13.44
N ILE A 360 -27.40 -32.21 12.34
CA ILE A 360 -28.82 -32.55 12.29
C ILE A 360 -29.14 -33.73 13.22
N ARG A 361 -28.38 -34.82 13.18
CA ARG A 361 -28.55 -35.98 14.09
C ARG A 361 -28.49 -35.55 15.56
N ASN A 362 -27.59 -34.65 15.93
CA ASN A 362 -27.51 -34.13 17.29
C ASN A 362 -28.72 -33.28 17.70
N LEU A 363 -29.28 -32.49 16.78
CA LEU A 363 -30.50 -31.72 17.05
C LEU A 363 -31.73 -32.63 17.15
N VAL A 364 -31.87 -33.61 16.25
CA VAL A 364 -32.97 -34.58 16.25
C VAL A 364 -32.92 -35.48 17.48
N SER A 365 -31.76 -36.01 17.84
CA SER A 365 -31.58 -36.81 19.05
C SER A 365 -31.95 -36.03 20.32
N ASN A 366 -31.61 -34.73 20.38
CA ASN A 366 -32.07 -33.87 21.47
C ASN A 366 -33.60 -33.73 21.47
N ALA A 367 -34.23 -33.44 20.33
CA ALA A 367 -35.68 -33.31 20.23
C ALA A 367 -36.41 -34.58 20.69
N LEU A 368 -36.01 -35.75 20.18
CA LEU A 368 -36.56 -37.05 20.58
C LEU A 368 -36.41 -37.31 22.08
N ARG A 369 -35.24 -37.00 22.65
CA ARG A 369 -34.96 -37.21 24.07
C ARG A 369 -35.83 -36.36 25.00
N TYR A 370 -36.18 -35.12 24.62
CA TYR A 370 -36.90 -34.19 25.49
C TYR A 370 -38.39 -34.07 25.19
N ALA A 371 -38.83 -34.40 23.97
CA ALA A 371 -40.22 -34.28 23.53
C ALA A 371 -40.82 -35.60 23.03
N GLY A 372 -40.00 -36.56 22.61
CA GLY A 372 -40.44 -37.80 21.96
C GLY A 372 -40.75 -37.66 20.47
N ASP A 373 -40.61 -36.47 19.90
CA ASP A 373 -40.83 -36.19 18.48
C ASP A 373 -39.86 -35.12 17.95
N ALA A 374 -39.65 -35.10 16.63
CA ALA A 374 -38.90 -34.05 15.95
C ALA A 374 -39.49 -33.72 14.57
N GLN A 375 -39.65 -32.43 14.28
CA GLN A 375 -40.10 -31.92 12.98
C GLN A 375 -38.99 -31.13 12.31
N ILE A 376 -38.57 -31.58 11.13
CA ILE A 376 -37.52 -30.93 10.33
C ILE A 376 -38.17 -30.13 9.21
N SER A 377 -37.69 -28.91 8.98
CA SER A 377 -38.03 -28.12 7.79
C SER A 377 -36.83 -27.42 7.17
N LEU A 378 -36.91 -27.20 5.86
CA LEU A 378 -35.91 -26.50 5.06
C LEU A 378 -36.58 -25.44 4.18
N ALA A 379 -36.17 -24.18 4.39
CA ALA A 379 -36.67 -23.04 3.63
C ALA A 379 -35.53 -22.15 3.13
N ARG A 380 -35.79 -21.38 2.06
CA ARG A 380 -34.91 -20.30 1.63
C ARG A 380 -35.40 -18.96 2.18
N GLU A 381 -34.56 -18.29 2.96
CA GLU A 381 -34.85 -16.95 3.48
C GLU A 381 -33.80 -15.96 3.01
N GLY A 382 -34.11 -15.22 1.93
CA GLY A 382 -33.17 -14.29 1.30
C GLY A 382 -31.95 -15.00 0.72
N ASN A 383 -30.76 -14.67 1.24
CA ASN A 383 -29.49 -15.32 0.87
C ASN A 383 -29.03 -16.37 1.90
N ALA A 384 -29.97 -17.04 2.56
CA ALA A 384 -29.66 -18.11 3.50
C ALA A 384 -30.56 -19.33 3.30
N ALA A 385 -29.98 -20.52 3.42
CA ALA A 385 -30.70 -21.76 3.68
C ALA A 385 -30.98 -21.86 5.18
N VAL A 386 -32.23 -22.11 5.54
CA VAL A 386 -32.68 -22.17 6.93
C VAL A 386 -33.22 -23.55 7.21
N ILE A 387 -32.54 -24.28 8.08
CA ILE A 387 -32.93 -25.61 8.56
C ILE A 387 -33.47 -25.44 9.97
N ARG A 388 -34.67 -25.92 10.23
CA ARG A 388 -35.29 -25.89 11.56
C ARG A 388 -35.59 -27.30 12.03
N VAL A 389 -35.16 -27.60 13.25
CA VAL A 389 -35.56 -28.81 13.98
C VAL A 389 -36.42 -28.34 15.15
N ALA A 390 -37.71 -28.67 15.11
CA ALA A 390 -38.70 -28.28 16.10
C ALA A 390 -39.20 -29.51 16.89
N ASP A 391 -39.51 -29.32 18.16
CA ASP A 391 -40.11 -30.34 19.02
C ASP A 391 -41.37 -29.82 19.72
N HIS A 392 -42.12 -30.70 20.39
CA HIS A 392 -43.27 -30.33 21.22
C HIS A 392 -42.98 -30.52 22.73
N GLY A 393 -41.71 -30.40 23.12
CA GLY A 393 -41.26 -30.57 24.50
C GLY A 393 -41.58 -29.35 25.40
N PRO A 394 -41.04 -29.30 26.63
CA PRO A 394 -41.30 -28.20 27.56
C PRO A 394 -40.64 -26.86 27.18
N GLY A 395 -39.78 -26.83 26.16
CA GLY A 395 -38.96 -25.67 25.81
C GLY A 395 -37.84 -25.39 26.83
N ILE A 396 -37.20 -24.23 26.71
CA ILE A 396 -36.11 -23.79 27.60
C ILE A 396 -36.45 -22.41 28.18
N PRO A 397 -36.32 -22.18 29.50
CA PRO A 397 -36.48 -20.83 30.06
C PRO A 397 -35.58 -19.82 29.36
N GLU A 398 -36.11 -18.67 28.97
CA GLU A 398 -35.42 -17.73 28.07
C GLU A 398 -34.06 -17.24 28.62
N ALA A 399 -33.95 -17.10 29.95
CA ALA A 399 -32.69 -16.77 30.63
C ALA A 399 -31.61 -17.87 30.52
N GLN A 400 -32.00 -19.12 30.26
CA GLN A 400 -31.10 -20.28 30.16
C GLN A 400 -30.69 -20.61 28.72
N ILE A 401 -31.38 -20.07 27.71
CA ILE A 401 -31.12 -20.40 26.29
C ILE A 401 -29.66 -20.12 25.91
N ALA A 402 -29.12 -18.95 26.29
CA ALA A 402 -27.73 -18.61 26.00
C ALA A 402 -26.75 -19.56 26.69
N ALA A 403 -27.06 -19.99 27.92
CA ALA A 403 -26.20 -20.91 28.68
C ALA A 403 -26.23 -22.33 28.07
N MET A 404 -27.39 -22.81 27.57
CA MET A 404 -27.50 -24.14 26.94
C MET A 404 -26.67 -24.30 25.65
N MET A 405 -26.20 -23.20 25.09
CA MET A 405 -25.30 -23.20 23.92
C MET A 405 -23.82 -23.37 24.31
N GLU A 406 -23.49 -23.28 25.59
CA GLU A 406 -22.12 -23.46 26.11
C GLU A 406 -21.77 -24.95 26.33
N PRO A 407 -20.51 -25.36 26.11
CA PRO A 407 -20.09 -26.75 26.30
C PRO A 407 -20.35 -27.26 27.71
N PHE A 408 -20.81 -28.51 27.83
CA PHE A 408 -21.09 -29.21 29.10
C PHE A 408 -22.23 -28.63 29.94
N GLN A 409 -22.96 -27.63 29.44
CA GLN A 409 -24.08 -27.06 30.17
C GLN A 409 -25.32 -27.95 30.02
N ARG A 410 -26.05 -28.15 31.13
CA ARG A 410 -27.34 -28.87 31.18
C ARG A 410 -28.37 -28.02 31.93
N GLY A 411 -29.64 -28.12 31.54
CA GLY A 411 -30.75 -27.45 32.23
C GLY A 411 -30.87 -27.92 33.68
N GLU A 412 -31.11 -27.00 34.62
CA GLU A 412 -31.13 -27.27 36.07
C GLU A 412 -32.17 -28.32 36.50
N ALA A 413 -33.21 -28.55 35.69
CA ALA A 413 -34.24 -29.57 35.92
C ALA A 413 -33.83 -31.01 35.51
N SER A 414 -32.70 -31.19 34.81
CA SER A 414 -32.23 -32.47 34.27
C SER A 414 -31.18 -33.16 35.18
N ARG A 415 -31.23 -32.95 36.50
CA ARG A 415 -30.38 -33.68 37.46
C ARG A 415 -30.81 -35.14 37.68
N ASN A 416 -31.97 -35.56 37.16
CA ASN A 416 -32.29 -36.98 37.08
C ASN A 416 -31.40 -37.65 36.04
N ARG A 417 -30.73 -38.73 36.48
CA ARG A 417 -29.86 -39.60 35.66
C ARG A 417 -30.57 -40.18 34.43
N GLU A 418 -31.89 -40.14 34.36
CA GLU A 418 -32.70 -40.79 33.34
C GLU A 418 -32.61 -40.16 31.95
N THR A 419 -32.27 -38.87 31.83
CA THR A 419 -32.24 -38.27 30.49
C THR A 419 -30.95 -38.56 29.71
N GLY A 420 -29.81 -38.92 30.32
CA GLY A 420 -28.59 -39.41 29.61
C GLY A 420 -27.92 -38.50 28.56
N GLY A 421 -26.83 -37.77 28.87
CA GLY A 421 -25.99 -37.07 27.86
C GLY A 421 -25.14 -35.90 28.38
N ALA A 422 -24.02 -35.61 27.70
CA ALA A 422 -22.94 -34.75 28.18
C ALA A 422 -23.11 -33.23 27.97
N GLY A 423 -24.18 -32.78 27.32
CA GLY A 423 -24.38 -31.35 27.01
C GLY A 423 -23.45 -30.82 25.91
N LEU A 424 -23.00 -31.69 25.00
CA LEU A 424 -22.10 -31.33 23.90
C LEU A 424 -22.81 -31.22 22.54
N GLY A 425 -23.99 -31.83 22.39
CA GLY A 425 -24.69 -31.90 21.09
C GLY A 425 -25.00 -30.53 20.48
N LEU A 426 -25.53 -29.59 21.28
CA LEU A 426 -25.83 -28.21 20.84
C LEU A 426 -24.56 -27.43 20.50
N THR A 427 -23.52 -27.58 21.31
CA THR A 427 -22.21 -26.97 21.06
C THR A 427 -21.60 -27.48 19.75
N LEU A 428 -21.69 -28.78 19.49
CA LEU A 428 -21.21 -29.40 18.26
C LEU A 428 -22.01 -28.91 17.05
N ALA A 429 -23.34 -28.89 17.14
CA ALA A 429 -24.19 -28.35 16.07
C ALA A 429 -23.88 -26.87 15.77
N ARG A 430 -23.66 -26.05 16.81
CA ARG A 430 -23.24 -24.65 16.68
C ARG A 430 -21.89 -24.54 15.98
N ALA A 431 -20.89 -25.28 16.43
CA ALA A 431 -19.54 -25.25 15.87
C ALA A 431 -19.53 -25.68 14.38
N ILE A 432 -20.36 -26.66 14.01
CA ILE A 432 -20.55 -27.08 12.62
C ILE A 432 -21.24 -25.99 11.78
N ALA A 433 -22.25 -25.30 12.33
CA ALA A 433 -22.90 -24.19 11.64
C ALA A 433 -21.92 -23.03 11.40
N GLU A 434 -21.14 -22.65 12.42
CA GLU A 434 -20.13 -21.58 12.35
C GLU A 434 -19.01 -21.94 11.34
N GLN A 435 -18.61 -23.20 11.29
CA GLN A 435 -17.65 -23.71 10.30
C GLN A 435 -18.12 -23.55 8.85
N HIS A 436 -19.43 -23.55 8.62
CA HIS A 436 -20.04 -23.28 7.30
C HIS A 436 -20.36 -21.78 7.10
N GLY A 437 -19.84 -20.90 7.95
CA GLY A 437 -20.11 -19.45 7.92
C GLY A 437 -21.53 -19.08 8.38
N GLY A 438 -22.24 -20.02 8.99
CA GLY A 438 -23.61 -19.88 9.44
C GLY A 438 -23.74 -19.63 10.95
N THR A 439 -24.97 -19.76 11.45
CA THR A 439 -25.30 -19.61 12.87
C THR A 439 -26.32 -20.65 13.31
N LEU A 440 -26.26 -21.07 14.58
CA LEU A 440 -27.31 -21.82 15.25
C LEU A 440 -28.04 -20.88 16.23
N LYS A 441 -29.36 -20.89 16.21
CA LYS A 441 -30.22 -20.19 17.18
C LYS A 441 -31.22 -21.14 17.80
N LEU A 442 -31.53 -20.92 19.07
CA LEU A 442 -32.58 -21.61 19.79
C LEU A 442 -33.68 -20.62 20.14
N ALA A 443 -34.94 -21.00 19.90
CA ALA A 443 -36.10 -20.21 20.27
C ALA A 443 -37.22 -21.14 20.74
N ASN A 444 -38.00 -20.72 21.74
CA ASN A 444 -39.22 -21.45 22.09
C ASN A 444 -40.29 -21.23 21.02
N ARG A 445 -41.13 -22.24 20.80
CA ARG A 445 -42.30 -22.12 19.94
C ARG A 445 -43.32 -21.16 20.55
N VAL A 446 -44.04 -20.46 19.69
CA VAL A 446 -45.15 -19.60 20.09
C VAL A 446 -46.38 -20.50 20.32
N GLY A 447 -46.84 -20.64 21.57
CA GLY A 447 -48.03 -21.45 21.90
C GLY A 447 -47.76 -22.55 22.94
N GLU A 448 -48.19 -23.78 22.65
CA GLU A 448 -48.34 -24.94 23.57
C GLU A 448 -47.02 -25.57 24.08
N GLY A 449 -45.90 -24.85 24.02
CA GLY A 449 -44.57 -25.39 24.36
C GLY A 449 -43.77 -25.83 23.11
N GLY A 450 -42.54 -26.27 23.34
CA GLY A 450 -41.61 -26.76 22.33
C GLY A 450 -40.42 -25.83 22.07
N LEU A 451 -39.35 -26.41 21.55
CA LEU A 451 -38.14 -25.70 21.14
C LEU A 451 -37.96 -25.77 19.62
N VAL A 452 -37.37 -24.72 19.04
CA VAL A 452 -36.91 -24.69 17.66
C VAL A 452 -35.41 -24.40 17.65
N ALA A 453 -34.64 -25.34 17.11
CA ALA A 453 -33.24 -25.14 16.75
C ALA A 453 -33.14 -24.76 15.27
N GLU A 454 -32.68 -23.55 14.99
CA GLU A 454 -32.57 -22.99 13.64
C GLU A 454 -31.09 -22.86 13.23
N ILE A 455 -30.68 -23.60 12.21
CA ILE A 455 -29.39 -23.43 11.53
C ILE A 455 -29.62 -22.54 10.31
N ARG A 456 -28.90 -21.43 10.22
CA ARG A 456 -28.87 -20.55 9.05
C ARG A 456 -27.51 -20.63 8.36
N LEU A 457 -27.48 -21.02 7.08
CA LEU A 457 -26.27 -21.12 6.26
C LEU A 457 -26.33 -20.12 5.11
N PRO A 458 -25.26 -19.37 4.80
CA PRO A 458 -25.24 -18.43 3.68
C PRO A 458 -25.22 -19.17 2.33
N LEU A 459 -26.05 -18.73 1.39
CA LEU A 459 -26.15 -19.27 0.01
C LEU A 459 -25.13 -18.68 -0.97
#